data_AF-A0A6I3MYN6-F1
#
_entry.id   AF-A0A6I3MYN6-F1
#
_cell.length_a   1.000
_cell.length_b   1.000
_cell.length_c   1.000
_cell.angle_alpha   90.00
_cell.angle_beta   90.00
_cell.angle_gamma   90.00
#
_symmetry.space_group_name_H-M   'P 1'
#
loop_
_entity.id
_entity.type
_entity.pdbx_description
1 polymer ?
#
loop_
_entity_poly.entity_id
_entity_poly.type
_entity_poly.pdbx_seq_one_letter_code
_entity_poly.pdbx_strand_id
1 'polypeptide(L)'
;MGEVRQRVCHFASCRGRHCSSLSTLFAHCQLGRCATARHGELVTLSRPQAAALLADNGLAPQRSLGQNFVVDPNTVRKIARIADVRSGDIVLEIGAGLGSLTAALAETGAQVIAVEVDRGIVPVLREQMAGIPNVEVVEADAMTLNWHEFLTDINARHNRSADATFHLVANLPYNIATPLVADLLDGVPAIHSMLVMVQSEVGERLCAAPGTEAYGALSVKIAYWANAQIAGSVPPTVFLPRPKVDSALVKIVRHTTLPLDDVAPEALFHLVRTGFAKRRKMLRSALAGVVSAEQFVEADVEATLRAEQLDLAAWGRLVRVTHPIR
;
A
#
# COMPACT_ATOMS: atom_id res chain seq x y z
N MET A 1 53.68 -23.14 52.00
CA MET A 1 53.26 -24.29 51.16
C MET A 1 52.51 -23.74 49.96
N GLY A 2 53.02 -24.00 48.74
CA GLY A 2 52.45 -23.79 47.38
C GLY A 2 52.04 -22.35 47.00
N GLU A 3 52.67 -21.58 46.10
CA GLU A 3 52.99 -21.80 44.66
C GLU A 3 51.69 -22.03 43.83
N VAL A 4 51.30 -21.23 42.82
CA VAL A 4 51.86 -21.23 41.44
C VAL A 4 51.23 -20.11 40.55
N ARG A 5 52.12 -19.34 39.91
CA ARG A 5 52.18 -18.74 38.54
C ARG A 5 51.13 -17.75 37.95
N GLN A 6 51.64 -16.54 37.75
CA GLN A 6 51.40 -15.62 36.62
C GLN A 6 51.77 -16.24 35.26
N ARG A 7 51.08 -15.82 34.17
CA ARG A 7 51.69 -15.60 32.85
C ARG A 7 50.90 -14.58 32.02
N VAL A 8 51.57 -13.45 31.81
CA VAL A 8 51.31 -12.42 30.79
C VAL A 8 51.94 -12.92 29.48
N CYS A 9 51.18 -12.96 28.39
CA CYS A 9 51.75 -13.28 27.07
C CYS A 9 52.13 -12.01 26.31
N HIS A 10 53.38 -12.04 25.85
CA HIS A 10 54.22 -10.98 25.31
C HIS A 10 53.74 -10.31 24.01
N PHE A 11 53.96 -8.99 23.96
CA PHE A 11 54.32 -8.24 22.77
C PHE A 11 55.65 -8.77 22.19
N ALA A 12 55.65 -9.20 20.93
CA ALA A 12 56.88 -9.44 20.18
C ALA A 12 57.13 -8.26 19.23
N SER A 13 58.13 -7.44 19.57
CA SER A 13 58.68 -6.43 18.67
C SER A 13 59.55 -7.10 17.63
N CYS A 14 59.32 -6.85 16.34
CA CYS A 14 60.25 -7.21 15.28
C CYS A 14 61.00 -5.95 14.82
N ARG A 15 62.25 -5.79 15.25
CA ARG A 15 63.18 -4.77 14.74
C ARG A 15 63.93 -5.33 13.51
N GLY A 16 63.69 -4.66 12.38
CA GLY A 16 64.55 -4.47 11.20
C GLY A 16 65.58 -5.52 10.77
N ARG A 17 65.46 -5.95 9.51
CA ARG A 17 66.49 -5.76 8.47
C ARG A 17 65.94 -6.11 7.08
N HIS A 18 66.42 -5.36 6.09
CA HIS A 18 66.05 -5.37 4.67
C HIS A 18 66.01 -6.76 4.03
N CYS A 19 64.96 -7.01 3.25
CA CYS A 19 65.12 -7.71 1.97
C CYS A 19 64.01 -7.25 1.02
N SER A 20 64.44 -6.61 -0.06
CA SER A 20 63.67 -6.18 -1.23
C SER A 20 62.88 -7.34 -1.85
N SER A 21 61.55 -7.27 -1.83
CA SER A 21 60.70 -8.24 -2.54
C SER A 21 60.47 -7.82 -3.98
N LEU A 22 60.97 -8.66 -4.87
CA LEU A 22 60.61 -8.80 -6.27
C LEU A 22 59.08 -8.93 -6.44
N SER A 23 58.61 -8.19 -7.44
CA SER A 23 57.63 -8.59 -8.45
C SER A 23 56.98 -9.98 -8.36
N THR A 24 55.68 -9.97 -8.71
CA THR A 24 54.89 -11.04 -9.34
C THR A 24 54.12 -11.96 -8.40
N LEU A 25 52.84 -11.62 -8.20
CA LEU A 25 51.73 -12.58 -8.13
C LEU A 25 50.43 -11.84 -8.48
N PHE A 26 50.37 -11.32 -9.72
CA PHE A 26 49.11 -11.10 -10.42
C PHE A 26 48.64 -12.48 -10.91
N ALA A 27 47.96 -13.22 -10.05
CA ALA A 27 47.29 -14.46 -10.40
C ALA A 27 45.78 -14.20 -10.46
N HIS A 28 45.32 -13.94 -11.68
CA HIS A 28 44.06 -14.39 -12.27
C HIS A 28 42.93 -14.75 -11.29
N CYS A 29 42.07 -13.78 -11.03
CA CYS A 29 40.66 -14.05 -10.72
C CYS A 29 39.82 -13.46 -11.87
N GLN A 30 39.84 -14.15 -13.02
CA GLN A 30 38.81 -14.00 -14.04
C GLN A 30 37.58 -14.77 -13.57
N LEU A 31 36.73 -14.14 -12.76
CA LEU A 31 35.32 -14.47 -12.58
C LEU A 31 34.70 -13.25 -11.89
N GLY A 32 34.40 -12.22 -12.68
CA GLY A 32 33.71 -11.02 -12.24
C GLY A 32 32.27 -11.33 -11.83
N ARG A 33 32.09 -11.78 -10.58
CA ARG A 33 30.83 -11.75 -9.83
C ARG A 33 31.15 -11.48 -8.36
N CYS A 34 31.45 -10.24 -8.06
CA CYS A 34 31.29 -9.69 -6.71
C CYS A 34 30.41 -8.45 -6.84
N ALA A 35 29.10 -8.67 -6.98
CA ALA A 35 28.12 -7.66 -6.60
C ALA A 35 27.94 -7.79 -5.08
N THR A 36 28.94 -7.36 -4.32
CA THR A 36 28.71 -7.12 -2.88
C THR A 36 27.85 -5.88 -2.79
N ALA A 37 26.55 -6.07 -2.62
CA ALA A 37 25.66 -5.00 -2.18
C ALA A 37 26.29 -4.40 -0.91
N ARG A 38 26.67 -3.12 -0.98
CA ARG A 38 27.18 -2.41 0.19
C ARG A 38 26.04 -2.38 1.21
N HIS A 39 26.24 -3.04 2.36
CA HIS A 39 25.30 -2.98 3.47
C HIS A 39 25.03 -1.50 3.81
N GLY A 40 23.78 -1.05 3.70
CA GLY A 40 23.35 0.30 4.06
C GLY A 40 23.09 1.29 2.92
N GLU A 41 23.23 0.90 1.64
CA GLU A 41 22.78 1.75 0.53
C GLU A 41 21.30 1.45 0.21
N LEU A 42 20.46 2.47 0.10
CA LEU A 42 19.06 2.32 -0.32
C LEU A 42 19.03 1.86 -1.78
N VAL A 43 18.76 0.56 -2.01
CA VAL A 43 18.77 0.00 -3.36
C VAL A 43 17.35 -0.14 -3.89
N THR A 44 16.97 0.77 -4.78
CA THR A 44 15.86 0.54 -5.71
C THR A 44 16.30 -0.46 -6.78
N LEU A 45 15.60 -1.59 -6.93
CA LEU A 45 16.04 -2.68 -7.81
C LEU A 45 15.67 -2.44 -9.28
N SER A 46 16.63 -2.64 -10.18
CA SER A 46 16.39 -2.81 -11.61
C SER A 46 15.91 -4.24 -11.93
N ARG A 47 15.37 -4.45 -13.14
CA ARG A 47 14.89 -5.77 -13.59
C ARG A 47 15.94 -6.90 -13.44
N PRO A 48 17.20 -6.75 -13.88
CA PRO A 48 18.21 -7.80 -13.69
C PRO A 48 18.51 -8.08 -12.21
N GLN A 49 18.53 -7.03 -11.37
CA GLN A 49 18.78 -7.17 -9.94
C GLN A 49 17.64 -7.91 -9.23
N ALA A 50 16.39 -7.54 -9.50
CA ALA A 50 15.23 -8.22 -8.95
C ALA A 50 15.15 -9.70 -9.39
N ALA A 51 15.46 -9.98 -10.66
CA ALA A 51 15.49 -11.36 -11.17
C ALA A 51 16.61 -12.18 -10.51
N ALA A 52 17.80 -11.61 -10.34
CA ALA A 52 18.91 -12.26 -9.64
C ALA A 52 18.56 -12.52 -8.18
N LEU A 53 18.01 -11.52 -7.48
CA LEU A 53 17.62 -11.63 -6.08
C LEU A 53 16.58 -12.74 -5.84
N LEU A 54 15.58 -12.85 -6.72
CA LEU A 54 14.62 -13.96 -6.68
C LEU A 54 15.31 -15.31 -6.91
N ALA A 55 16.15 -15.41 -7.95
CA ALA A 55 16.82 -16.66 -8.31
C ALA A 55 17.80 -17.15 -7.22
N ASP A 56 18.59 -16.25 -6.65
CA ASP A 56 19.57 -16.54 -5.61
C ASP A 56 18.91 -17.05 -4.32
N ASN A 57 17.64 -16.68 -4.10
CA ASN A 57 16.83 -17.13 -2.97
C ASN A 57 15.89 -18.31 -3.33
N GLY A 58 15.97 -18.85 -4.55
CA GLY A 58 15.10 -19.94 -5.01
C GLY A 58 13.62 -19.54 -5.10
N LEU A 59 13.34 -18.24 -5.25
CA LEU A 59 11.99 -17.67 -5.30
C LEU A 59 11.55 -17.42 -6.75
N ALA A 60 10.24 -17.41 -6.95
CA ALA A 60 9.61 -17.00 -8.19
C ALA A 60 8.34 -16.20 -7.89
N PRO A 61 7.95 -15.24 -8.74
CA PRO A 61 6.73 -14.48 -8.55
C PRO A 61 5.50 -15.39 -8.49
N GLN A 62 4.73 -15.26 -7.42
CA GLN A 62 3.54 -16.07 -7.18
C GLN A 62 2.30 -15.46 -7.84
N ARG A 63 1.74 -16.17 -8.83
CA ARG A 63 0.50 -15.75 -9.51
C ARG A 63 -0.71 -15.74 -8.57
N SER A 64 -0.77 -16.68 -7.63
CA SER A 64 -1.83 -16.78 -6.62
C SER A 64 -1.92 -15.54 -5.73
N LEU A 65 -0.76 -14.91 -5.45
CA LEU A 65 -0.66 -13.67 -4.67
C LEU A 65 -0.71 -12.41 -5.54
N GLY A 66 -0.88 -12.55 -6.85
CA GLY A 66 -0.92 -11.41 -7.78
C GLY A 66 0.37 -10.59 -7.84
N GLN A 67 1.52 -11.19 -7.50
CA GLN A 67 2.80 -10.47 -7.39
C GLN A 67 3.26 -9.90 -8.74
N ASN A 68 3.47 -8.58 -8.76
CA ASN A 68 4.14 -7.84 -9.83
C ASN A 68 5.07 -6.82 -9.18
N PHE A 69 6.37 -7.13 -9.14
CA PHE A 69 7.37 -6.27 -8.48
C PHE A 69 7.71 -5.07 -9.36
N VAL A 70 7.74 -3.87 -8.78
CA VAL A 70 8.20 -2.67 -9.50
C VAL A 70 9.73 -2.73 -9.59
N VAL A 71 10.25 -2.78 -10.81
CA VAL A 71 11.68 -2.98 -11.13
C VAL A 71 12.28 -1.80 -11.90
N ASP A 72 11.71 -0.61 -11.71
CA ASP A 72 12.19 0.65 -12.25
C ASP A 72 12.40 1.69 -11.12
N PRO A 73 13.66 2.03 -10.81
CA PRO A 73 14.01 3.03 -9.80
C PRO A 73 13.32 4.39 -9.94
N ASN A 74 13.13 4.86 -11.17
CA ASN A 74 12.51 6.16 -11.43
C ASN A 74 11.02 6.13 -11.10
N THR A 75 10.35 5.02 -11.38
CA THR A 75 8.95 4.79 -11.07
C THR A 75 8.72 4.76 -9.56
N VAL A 76 9.51 4.01 -8.78
CA VAL A 76 9.32 3.98 -7.32
C VAL A 76 9.57 5.34 -6.66
N ARG A 77 10.59 6.09 -7.11
CA ARG A 77 10.80 7.48 -6.64
C ARG A 77 9.69 8.43 -7.08
N LYS A 78 9.11 8.24 -8.27
CA LYS A 78 7.92 8.98 -8.71
C LYS A 78 6.73 8.68 -7.79
N ILE A 79 6.49 7.41 -7.45
CA ILE A 79 5.42 7.00 -6.54
C ILE A 79 5.61 7.64 -5.16
N ALA A 80 6.81 7.54 -4.57
CA ALA A 80 7.13 8.14 -3.28
C ALA A 80 6.89 9.67 -3.27
N ARG A 81 7.27 10.38 -4.35
CA ARG A 81 6.98 11.81 -4.50
C ARG A 81 5.49 12.12 -4.60
N ILE A 82 4.71 11.31 -5.33
CA ILE A 82 3.26 11.50 -5.45
C ILE A 82 2.54 11.21 -4.12
N ALA A 83 3.10 10.31 -3.30
CA ALA A 83 2.58 10.02 -1.97
C ALA A 83 2.61 11.25 -1.07
N ASP A 84 3.54 12.19 -1.33
CA ASP A 84 3.72 13.45 -0.59
C ASP A 84 3.88 13.20 0.92
N VAL A 85 4.61 12.13 1.25
CA VAL A 85 5.00 11.76 2.62
C VAL A 85 6.31 12.48 2.97
N ARG A 86 6.47 12.83 4.24
CA ARG A 86 7.54 13.67 4.75
C ARG A 86 8.19 13.06 5.97
N SER A 87 9.32 13.63 6.36
CA SER A 87 9.97 13.25 7.62
C SER A 87 9.02 13.48 8.80
N GLY A 88 8.89 12.45 9.65
CA GLY A 88 7.98 12.43 10.80
C GLY A 88 6.62 11.77 10.54
N ASP A 89 6.27 11.50 9.27
CA ASP A 89 5.10 10.70 8.92
C ASP A 89 5.36 9.21 9.16
N ILE A 90 4.27 8.46 9.40
CA ILE A 90 4.31 6.99 9.37
C ILE A 90 3.58 6.51 8.12
N VAL A 91 4.30 5.69 7.34
CA VAL A 91 3.80 5.11 6.10
C VAL A 91 3.61 3.61 6.28
N LEU A 92 2.39 3.15 6.07
CA LEU A 92 2.07 1.74 5.93
C LEU A 92 2.24 1.34 4.46
N GLU A 93 3.19 0.48 4.17
CA GLU A 93 3.34 -0.10 2.84
C GLU A 93 2.75 -1.50 2.81
N ILE A 94 1.69 -1.72 2.03
CA ILE A 94 1.08 -3.04 1.86
C ILE A 94 1.60 -3.69 0.57
N GLY A 95 2.15 -4.89 0.69
CA GLY A 95 2.74 -5.63 -0.42
C GLY A 95 4.11 -5.08 -0.79
N ALA A 96 4.99 -4.95 0.20
CA ALA A 96 6.33 -4.38 0.05
C ALA A 96 7.22 -5.16 -0.94
N GLY A 97 6.96 -6.46 -1.12
CA GLY A 97 7.66 -7.29 -2.08
C GLY A 97 9.17 -7.29 -1.83
N LEU A 98 9.94 -6.97 -2.87
CA LEU A 98 11.41 -6.92 -2.78
C LEU A 98 11.98 -5.62 -2.19
N GLY A 99 11.11 -4.69 -1.75
CA GLY A 99 11.53 -3.51 -1.00
C GLY A 99 11.93 -2.27 -1.81
N SER A 100 11.79 -2.27 -3.14
CA SER A 100 12.14 -1.11 -3.98
C SER A 100 11.32 0.14 -3.63
N LEU A 101 10.02 -0.03 -3.37
CA LEU A 101 9.14 1.08 -2.97
C LEU A 101 9.35 1.43 -1.49
N THR A 102 9.54 0.43 -0.63
CA THR A 102 9.96 0.61 0.78
C THR A 102 11.19 1.52 0.91
N ALA A 103 12.25 1.23 0.15
CA ALA A 103 13.46 2.04 0.12
C ALA A 103 13.17 3.48 -0.34
N ALA A 104 12.42 3.65 -1.44
CA ALA A 104 12.08 4.98 -1.95
C ALA A 104 11.21 5.80 -0.98
N LEU A 105 10.36 5.14 -0.19
CA LEU A 105 9.58 5.79 0.87
C LEU A 105 10.47 6.15 2.06
N ALA A 106 11.38 5.27 2.46
CA ALA A 106 12.33 5.53 3.54
C ALA A 106 13.30 6.69 3.21
N GLU A 107 13.66 6.88 1.93
CA GLU A 107 14.45 8.03 1.45
C GLU A 107 13.79 9.39 1.75
N THR A 108 12.47 9.44 1.95
CA THR A 108 11.75 10.68 2.31
C THR A 108 11.94 11.09 3.78
N GLY A 109 12.53 10.22 4.59
CA GLY A 109 12.67 10.39 6.04
C GLY A 109 11.43 9.98 6.85
N ALA A 110 10.41 9.43 6.21
CA ALA A 110 9.25 8.85 6.88
C ALA A 110 9.60 7.53 7.59
N GLN A 111 8.87 7.18 8.64
CA GLN A 111 8.94 5.85 9.24
C GLN A 111 8.08 4.89 8.41
N VAL A 112 8.67 3.87 7.81
CA VAL A 112 7.96 2.93 6.93
C VAL A 112 7.70 1.62 7.67
N ILE A 113 6.45 1.18 7.69
CA ILE A 113 6.03 -0.13 8.16
C ILE A 113 5.66 -0.96 6.92
N ALA A 114 6.58 -1.81 6.49
CA ALA A 114 6.46 -2.65 5.32
C ALA A 114 5.75 -3.96 5.67
N VAL A 115 4.50 -4.10 5.24
CA VAL A 115 3.66 -5.28 5.44
C VAL A 115 3.76 -6.21 4.23
N GLU A 116 4.19 -7.44 4.44
CA GLU A 116 4.30 -8.47 3.39
C GLU A 116 3.68 -9.79 3.85
N VAL A 117 2.92 -10.44 2.97
CA VAL A 117 2.20 -11.68 3.24
C VAL A 117 3.01 -12.92 2.82
N ASP A 118 3.87 -12.78 1.81
CA ASP A 118 4.68 -13.88 1.29
C ASP A 118 5.85 -14.19 2.23
N ARG A 119 5.70 -15.27 3.01
CA ARG A 119 6.72 -15.79 3.93
C ARG A 119 8.06 -16.09 3.27
N GLY A 120 8.09 -16.39 1.97
CA GLY A 120 9.33 -16.60 1.23
C GLY A 120 10.05 -15.29 0.91
N ILE A 121 9.30 -14.20 0.69
CA ILE A 121 9.84 -12.87 0.37
C ILE A 121 10.24 -12.12 1.65
N VAL A 122 9.53 -12.30 2.76
CA VAL A 122 9.80 -11.59 4.02
C VAL A 122 11.27 -11.65 4.48
N PRO A 123 11.97 -12.80 4.48
CA PRO A 123 13.39 -12.86 4.82
C PRO A 123 14.27 -12.01 3.91
N VAL A 124 13.99 -12.06 2.60
CA VAL A 124 14.70 -11.25 1.59
C VAL A 124 14.46 -9.77 1.83
N LEU A 125 13.21 -9.37 2.06
CA LEU A 125 12.85 -8.00 2.37
C LEU A 125 13.55 -7.51 3.65
N ARG A 126 13.56 -8.31 4.72
CA ARG A 126 14.29 -7.98 5.96
C ARG A 126 15.78 -7.79 5.72
N GLU A 127 16.41 -8.64 4.91
CA GLU A 127 17.83 -8.48 4.56
C GLU A 127 18.07 -7.20 3.76
N GLN A 128 17.24 -6.91 2.75
CA GLN A 128 17.35 -5.67 1.98
C GLN A 128 17.18 -4.43 2.85
N MET A 129 16.32 -4.49 3.88
CA MET A 129 16.00 -3.35 4.75
C MET A 129 16.87 -3.25 6.01
N ALA A 130 17.74 -4.23 6.29
CA ALA A 130 18.49 -4.33 7.56
C ALA A 130 19.35 -3.10 7.90
N GLY A 131 19.81 -2.36 6.89
CA GLY A 131 20.62 -1.15 7.05
C GLY A 131 19.83 0.16 7.11
N ILE A 132 18.48 0.10 7.04
CA ILE A 132 17.62 1.29 6.93
C ILE A 132 16.88 1.48 8.26
N PRO A 133 17.29 2.44 9.10
CA PRO A 133 16.82 2.53 10.49
C PRO A 133 15.34 2.90 10.63
N ASN A 134 14.76 3.54 9.62
CA ASN A 134 13.37 3.99 9.59
C ASN A 134 12.45 3.00 8.84
N VAL A 135 12.81 1.72 8.77
CA VAL A 135 11.98 0.67 8.17
C VAL A 135 11.73 -0.46 9.19
N GLU A 136 10.47 -0.82 9.37
CA GLU A 136 10.03 -2.02 10.10
C GLU A 136 9.36 -2.97 9.11
N VAL A 137 9.77 -4.25 9.10
CA VAL A 137 9.16 -5.28 8.23
C VAL A 137 8.26 -6.20 9.04
N VAL A 138 6.98 -6.21 8.69
CA VAL A 138 5.92 -7.00 9.33
C VAL A 138 5.44 -8.09 8.37
N GLU A 139 5.50 -9.35 8.82
CA GLU A 139 4.86 -10.47 8.11
C GLU A 139 3.40 -10.55 8.52
N ALA A 140 2.47 -10.17 7.63
CA ALA A 140 1.05 -10.25 7.88
C ALA A 140 0.22 -10.21 6.59
N ASP A 141 -0.99 -10.78 6.66
CA ASP A 141 -2.01 -10.60 5.63
C ASP A 141 -2.88 -9.38 5.97
N ALA A 142 -2.77 -8.33 5.15
CA ALA A 142 -3.55 -7.10 5.29
C ALA A 142 -5.07 -7.30 5.27
N MET A 143 -5.56 -8.39 4.65
CA MET A 143 -6.98 -8.72 4.59
C MET A 143 -7.52 -9.32 5.90
N THR A 144 -6.65 -9.87 6.75
CA THR A 144 -7.05 -10.52 8.01
C THR A 144 -6.46 -9.86 9.25
N LEU A 145 -5.69 -8.79 9.09
CA LEU A 145 -5.13 -8.02 10.19
C LEU A 145 -6.24 -7.39 11.03
N ASN A 146 -6.09 -7.48 12.36
CA ASN A 146 -6.81 -6.59 13.27
C ASN A 146 -6.13 -5.21 13.24
N TRP A 147 -6.61 -4.34 12.36
CA TRP A 147 -6.02 -3.01 12.15
C TRP A 147 -5.99 -2.14 13.40
N HIS A 148 -6.99 -2.24 14.29
CA HIS A 148 -7.01 -1.43 15.51
C HIS A 148 -5.86 -1.82 16.45
N GLU A 149 -5.71 -3.11 16.72
CA GLU A 149 -4.62 -3.63 17.56
C GLU A 149 -3.26 -3.36 16.90
N PHE A 150 -3.16 -3.63 15.60
CA PHE A 150 -1.93 -3.43 14.85
C PHE A 150 -1.43 -1.98 14.88
N LEU A 151 -2.30 -1.01 14.63
CA LEU A 151 -1.90 0.41 14.65
C LEU A 151 -1.63 0.93 16.07
N THR A 152 -2.35 0.41 17.07
CA THR A 152 -2.08 0.74 18.48
C THR A 152 -0.68 0.29 18.90
N ASP A 153 -0.30 -0.92 18.52
CA ASP A 153 0.99 -1.52 18.78
C ASP A 153 2.13 -0.79 18.04
N ILE A 154 1.90 -0.41 16.77
CA ILE A 154 2.83 0.44 16.02
C ILE A 154 3.01 1.80 16.71
N ASN A 155 1.92 2.46 17.13
CA ASN A 155 2.01 3.73 17.84
C ASN A 155 2.82 3.61 19.13
N ALA A 156 2.64 2.53 19.90
CA ALA A 156 3.41 2.26 21.11
C ALA A 156 4.91 2.08 20.82
N ARG A 157 5.27 1.24 19.83
CA ARG A 157 6.68 1.02 19.45
C ARG A 157 7.39 2.27 18.98
N HIS A 158 6.68 3.14 18.27
CA HIS A 158 7.24 4.36 17.67
C HIS A 158 7.01 5.62 18.53
N ASN A 159 6.61 5.47 19.80
CA ASN A 159 6.34 6.56 20.74
C ASN A 159 5.42 7.65 20.18
N ARG A 160 4.32 7.21 19.55
CA ARG A 160 3.31 8.08 18.95
C ARG A 160 2.07 8.18 19.84
N SER A 161 1.33 9.26 19.64
CA SER A 161 0.01 9.41 20.25
C SER A 161 -0.97 8.37 19.70
N ALA A 162 -1.97 7.99 20.50
CA ALA A 162 -3.00 7.04 20.11
C ALA A 162 -3.87 7.54 18.94
N ASP A 163 -3.96 8.85 18.74
CA ASP A 163 -4.66 9.52 17.64
C ASP A 163 -3.75 9.81 16.43
N ALA A 164 -2.51 9.31 16.43
CA ALA A 164 -1.60 9.49 15.31
C ALA A 164 -2.20 8.89 14.02
N THR A 165 -2.03 9.64 12.94
CA THR A 165 -2.50 9.26 11.62
C THR A 165 -1.40 8.59 10.79
N PHE A 166 -1.84 7.79 9.83
CA PHE A 166 -1.00 7.02 8.94
C PHE A 166 -1.28 7.38 7.48
N HIS A 167 -0.24 7.32 6.66
CA HIS A 167 -0.35 7.29 5.21
C HIS A 167 -0.22 5.85 4.74
N LEU A 168 -1.08 5.41 3.82
CA LEU A 168 -0.92 4.11 3.18
C LEU A 168 -0.36 4.31 1.77
N VAL A 169 0.68 3.58 1.42
CA VAL A 169 1.21 3.56 0.05
C VAL A 169 1.34 2.11 -0.38
N ALA A 170 0.71 1.71 -1.49
CA ALA A 170 0.70 0.29 -1.82
C ALA A 170 0.69 0.03 -3.32
N ASN A 171 1.42 -1.02 -3.73
CA ASN A 171 1.24 -1.66 -5.02
C ASN A 171 0.33 -2.89 -4.84
N LEU A 172 -0.98 -2.65 -4.87
CA LEU A 172 -1.94 -3.67 -4.44
C LEU A 172 -2.11 -4.76 -5.51
N PRO A 173 -2.07 -6.05 -5.11
CA PRO A 173 -2.51 -7.14 -5.98
C PRO A 173 -3.94 -6.91 -6.44
N TYR A 174 -4.18 -7.15 -7.73
CA TYR A 174 -5.41 -6.72 -8.40
C TYR A 174 -6.68 -7.37 -7.84
N ASN A 175 -6.58 -8.57 -7.27
CA ASN A 175 -7.69 -9.30 -6.69
C ASN A 175 -8.09 -8.80 -5.29
N ILE A 176 -7.21 -8.09 -4.57
CA ILE A 176 -7.49 -7.60 -3.20
C ILE A 176 -7.69 -6.10 -3.12
N ALA A 177 -7.31 -5.34 -4.15
CA ALA A 177 -7.27 -3.88 -4.07
C ALA A 177 -8.61 -3.24 -3.67
N THR A 178 -9.69 -3.63 -4.36
CA THR A 178 -11.04 -3.12 -4.11
C THR A 178 -11.58 -3.44 -2.71
N PRO A 179 -11.64 -4.71 -2.27
CA PRO A 179 -12.13 -5.02 -0.92
C PRO A 179 -11.25 -4.40 0.16
N LEU A 180 -9.92 -4.43 0.02
CA LEU A 180 -9.01 -3.82 0.99
C LEU A 180 -9.27 -2.32 1.17
N VAL A 181 -9.33 -1.55 0.07
CA VAL A 181 -9.60 -0.10 0.15
C VAL A 181 -10.96 0.17 0.80
N ALA A 182 -11.99 -0.61 0.46
CA ALA A 182 -13.32 -0.46 1.05
C ALA A 182 -13.31 -0.74 2.57
N ASP A 183 -12.68 -1.84 2.99
CA ASP A 183 -12.61 -2.26 4.39
C ASP A 183 -11.79 -1.27 5.23
N LEU A 184 -10.68 -0.78 4.68
CA LEU A 184 -9.87 0.25 5.34
C LEU A 184 -10.65 1.57 5.50
N LEU A 185 -11.41 1.98 4.47
CA LEU A 185 -12.25 3.17 4.54
C LEU A 185 -13.32 3.06 5.62
N ASP A 186 -13.98 1.92 5.75
CA ASP A 186 -15.02 1.68 6.76
C ASP A 186 -14.45 1.51 8.18
N GLY A 187 -13.34 0.78 8.35
CA GLY A 187 -12.90 0.28 9.65
C GLY A 187 -11.66 0.94 10.24
N VAL A 188 -10.90 1.73 9.47
CA VAL A 188 -9.55 2.19 9.89
C VAL A 188 -9.42 3.71 9.73
N PRO A 189 -10.06 4.52 10.59
CA PRO A 189 -10.05 5.97 10.50
C PRO A 189 -8.65 6.59 10.68
N ALA A 190 -7.74 5.89 11.36
CA ALA A 190 -6.36 6.34 11.55
C ALA A 190 -5.57 6.43 10.22
N ILE A 191 -5.96 5.69 9.18
CA ILE A 191 -5.38 5.86 7.83
C ILE A 191 -6.04 7.06 7.17
N HIS A 192 -5.35 8.20 7.20
CA HIS A 192 -5.87 9.49 6.72
C HIS A 192 -5.83 9.59 5.20
N SER A 193 -4.78 9.03 4.57
CA SER A 193 -4.65 9.05 3.11
C SER A 193 -4.05 7.76 2.58
N MET A 194 -4.40 7.43 1.33
CA MET A 194 -3.92 6.26 0.62
C MET A 194 -3.40 6.70 -0.76
N LEU A 195 -2.22 6.23 -1.15
CA LEU A 195 -1.78 6.19 -2.54
C LEU A 195 -1.66 4.73 -2.97
N VAL A 196 -2.64 4.27 -3.74
CA VAL A 196 -2.68 2.88 -4.19
C VAL A 196 -2.40 2.80 -5.68
N MET A 197 -1.55 1.86 -6.07
CA MET A 197 -1.37 1.46 -7.46
C MET A 197 -2.26 0.25 -7.73
N VAL A 198 -3.13 0.37 -8.72
CA VAL A 198 -4.12 -0.62 -9.14
C VAL A 198 -4.18 -0.69 -10.66
N GLN A 199 -4.90 -1.65 -11.24
CA GLN A 199 -5.17 -1.63 -12.69
C GLN A 199 -5.92 -0.36 -13.08
N SER A 200 -5.69 0.16 -14.29
CA SER A 200 -6.32 1.42 -14.72
C SER A 200 -7.85 1.40 -14.61
N GLU A 201 -8.51 0.31 -15.02
CA GLU A 201 -9.98 0.16 -14.89
C GLU A 201 -10.45 0.20 -13.43
N VAL A 202 -9.67 -0.38 -12.50
CA VAL A 202 -9.98 -0.31 -11.07
C VAL A 202 -9.80 1.12 -10.58
N GLY A 203 -8.74 1.81 -11.01
CA GLY A 203 -8.53 3.22 -10.67
C GLY A 203 -9.66 4.13 -11.17
N GLU A 204 -10.15 3.89 -12.39
CA GLU A 204 -11.31 4.59 -12.94
C GLU A 204 -12.56 4.39 -12.07
N ARG A 205 -12.81 3.16 -11.59
CA ARG A 205 -13.95 2.88 -10.69
C ARG A 205 -13.82 3.57 -9.33
N LEU A 206 -12.61 3.62 -8.77
CA LEU A 206 -12.33 4.30 -7.50
C LEU A 206 -12.56 5.81 -7.59
N CYS A 207 -12.34 6.40 -8.76
CA CYS A 207 -12.46 7.84 -9.02
C CYS A 207 -13.72 8.22 -9.82
N ALA A 208 -14.61 7.27 -10.09
CA ALA A 208 -15.72 7.48 -11.01
C ALA A 208 -16.71 8.53 -10.49
N ALA A 209 -17.15 9.41 -11.38
CA ALA A 209 -18.22 10.36 -11.11
C ALA A 209 -19.60 9.78 -11.47
N PRO A 210 -20.70 10.27 -10.85
CA PRO A 210 -22.06 9.87 -11.23
C PRO A 210 -22.30 10.03 -12.73
N GLY A 211 -23.05 9.08 -13.31
CA GLY A 211 -23.39 9.02 -14.74
C GLY A 211 -22.31 8.41 -15.63
N THR A 212 -21.12 8.09 -15.10
CA THR A 212 -20.06 7.40 -15.86
C THR A 212 -20.23 5.88 -15.86
N GLU A 213 -19.69 5.19 -16.86
CA GLU A 213 -19.77 3.73 -16.94
C GLU A 213 -19.09 3.03 -15.75
N ALA A 214 -17.99 3.58 -15.24
CA ALA A 214 -17.25 3.02 -14.11
C ALA A 214 -17.92 3.28 -12.75
N TYR A 215 -18.97 4.12 -12.69
CA TYR A 215 -19.62 4.49 -11.43
C TYR A 215 -20.40 3.33 -10.82
N GLY A 216 -20.18 3.09 -9.52
CA GLY A 216 -20.80 1.99 -8.80
C GLY A 216 -20.91 2.25 -7.30
N ALA A 217 -21.36 1.23 -6.57
CA ALA A 217 -21.50 1.29 -5.11
C ALA A 217 -20.19 1.67 -4.39
N LEU A 218 -19.04 1.22 -4.91
CA LEU A 218 -17.72 1.58 -4.38
C LEU A 218 -17.42 3.08 -4.55
N SER A 219 -17.79 3.66 -5.69
CA SER A 219 -17.61 5.09 -5.96
C SER A 219 -18.42 5.95 -4.98
N VAL A 220 -19.64 5.53 -4.64
CA VAL A 220 -20.45 6.18 -3.60
C VAL A 220 -19.78 6.06 -2.22
N LYS A 221 -19.26 4.88 -1.85
CA LYS A 221 -18.54 4.66 -0.59
C LYS A 221 -17.31 5.54 -0.46
N ILE A 222 -16.52 5.64 -1.53
CA ILE A 222 -15.35 6.50 -1.57
C ILE A 222 -15.77 7.94 -1.40
N ALA A 223 -16.75 8.43 -2.17
CA ALA A 223 -17.25 9.80 -2.07
C ALA A 223 -17.74 10.14 -0.65
N TYR A 224 -18.33 9.18 0.07
CA TYR A 224 -18.77 9.34 1.45
C TYR A 224 -17.59 9.54 2.42
N TRP A 225 -16.56 8.69 2.32
CA TRP A 225 -15.44 8.72 3.27
C TRP A 225 -14.31 9.68 2.89
N ALA A 226 -14.13 9.95 1.60
CA ALA A 226 -12.91 10.53 1.05
C ALA A 226 -13.10 11.24 -0.31
N ASN A 227 -12.08 11.98 -0.71
CA ASN A 227 -11.87 12.41 -2.09
C ASN A 227 -10.88 11.45 -2.76
N ALA A 228 -11.18 11.00 -3.98
CA ALA A 228 -10.28 10.18 -4.78
C ALA A 228 -9.99 10.81 -6.14
N GLN A 229 -8.74 10.70 -6.60
CA GLN A 229 -8.31 11.16 -7.92
C GLN A 229 -7.21 10.29 -8.50
N ILE A 230 -7.16 10.21 -9.84
CA ILE A 230 -6.03 9.61 -10.54
C ILE A 230 -4.83 10.56 -10.43
N ALA A 231 -3.78 10.12 -9.74
CA ALA A 231 -2.55 10.87 -9.52
C ALA A 231 -1.46 10.55 -10.55
N GLY A 232 -1.66 9.54 -11.40
CA GLY A 232 -0.77 9.24 -12.51
C GLY A 232 -0.99 7.83 -13.09
N SER A 233 -0.32 7.53 -14.19
CA SER A 233 -0.26 6.20 -14.80
C SER A 233 1.12 5.59 -14.66
N VAL A 234 1.16 4.25 -14.65
CA VAL A 234 2.37 3.43 -14.55
C VAL A 234 2.31 2.31 -15.60
N PRO A 235 3.24 2.27 -16.57
CA PRO A 235 3.19 1.31 -17.67
C PRO A 235 3.62 -0.10 -17.23
N PRO A 236 3.12 -1.17 -17.87
CA PRO A 236 3.42 -2.56 -17.51
C PRO A 236 4.90 -2.91 -17.65
N THR A 237 5.67 -2.17 -18.45
CA THR A 237 7.10 -2.41 -18.72
C THR A 237 7.99 -2.26 -17.48
N VAL A 238 7.52 -1.59 -16.44
CA VAL A 238 8.26 -1.36 -15.19
C VAL A 238 8.09 -2.48 -14.16
N PHE A 239 7.35 -3.55 -14.49
CA PHE A 239 7.06 -4.65 -13.56
C PHE A 239 7.75 -5.97 -13.92
N LEU A 240 8.01 -6.79 -12.91
CA LEU A 240 8.45 -8.19 -13.02
C LEU A 240 7.54 -9.09 -12.16
N PRO A 241 6.78 -10.02 -12.76
CA PRO A 241 6.51 -10.18 -14.19
C PRO A 241 5.75 -8.97 -14.76
N ARG A 242 5.71 -8.87 -16.09
CA ARG A 242 4.98 -7.80 -16.79
C ARG A 242 3.48 -8.11 -16.78
N PRO A 243 2.61 -7.24 -16.23
CA PRO A 243 1.16 -7.39 -16.32
C PRO A 243 0.67 -7.10 -17.75
N LYS A 244 -0.56 -7.52 -18.04
CA LYS A 244 -1.18 -7.37 -19.38
C LYS A 244 -1.80 -6.00 -19.64
N VAL A 245 -2.03 -5.24 -18.58
CA VAL A 245 -2.75 -3.96 -18.60
C VAL A 245 -1.91 -2.88 -17.92
N ASP A 246 -2.25 -1.62 -18.18
CA ASP A 246 -1.69 -0.48 -17.46
C ASP A 246 -2.17 -0.42 -16.01
N SER A 247 -1.37 0.24 -15.18
CA SER A 247 -1.71 0.58 -13.80
C SER A 247 -1.96 2.07 -13.65
N ALA A 248 -2.83 2.43 -12.72
CA ALA A 248 -3.07 3.81 -12.28
C ALA A 248 -2.68 3.97 -10.82
N LEU A 249 -2.13 5.14 -10.49
CA LEU A 249 -1.94 5.62 -9.13
C LEU A 249 -3.19 6.40 -8.72
N VAL A 250 -3.83 6.00 -7.63
CA VAL A 250 -5.03 6.62 -7.09
C VAL A 250 -4.70 7.22 -5.73
N LYS A 251 -4.87 8.53 -5.61
CA LYS A 251 -4.74 9.24 -4.33
C LYS A 251 -6.12 9.38 -3.72
N ILE A 252 -6.30 8.82 -2.52
CA ILE A 252 -7.52 8.84 -1.73
C ILE A 252 -7.21 9.58 -0.42
N VAL A 253 -7.97 10.62 -0.10
CA VAL A 253 -7.76 11.42 1.12
C VAL A 253 -9.08 11.55 1.84
N ARG A 254 -9.14 11.10 3.10
CA ARG A 254 -10.35 11.17 3.91
C ARG A 254 -10.82 12.62 4.07
N HIS A 255 -12.14 12.79 4.18
CA HIS A 255 -12.69 14.09 4.52
C HIS A 255 -12.37 14.45 5.97
N THR A 256 -12.01 15.70 6.22
CA THR A 256 -11.92 16.24 7.59
C THR A 256 -13.31 16.37 8.23
N THR A 257 -14.33 16.64 7.40
CA THR A 257 -15.73 16.70 7.80
C THR A 257 -16.54 15.89 6.80
N LEU A 258 -17.33 14.92 7.27
CA LEU A 258 -18.10 14.06 6.38
C LEU A 258 -19.18 14.87 5.63
N PRO A 259 -19.40 14.60 4.33
CA PRO A 259 -20.39 15.32 3.53
C PRO A 259 -21.84 15.02 3.92
N LEU A 260 -22.08 13.93 4.66
CA LEU A 260 -23.38 13.47 5.14
C LEU A 260 -23.22 12.93 6.58
N ASP A 261 -22.78 13.78 7.50
CA ASP A 261 -22.54 13.43 8.91
C ASP A 261 -23.82 13.11 9.71
N ASP A 262 -24.98 13.52 9.18
CA ASP A 262 -26.31 13.21 9.70
C ASP A 262 -26.89 11.88 9.19
N VAL A 263 -26.20 11.19 8.28
CA VAL A 263 -26.68 9.92 7.70
C VAL A 263 -25.87 8.74 8.23
N ALA A 264 -26.55 7.75 8.81
CA ALA A 264 -25.90 6.52 9.26
C ALA A 264 -25.25 5.77 8.06
N PRO A 265 -23.93 5.52 8.08
CA PRO A 265 -23.22 4.86 6.98
C PRO A 265 -23.82 3.50 6.60
N GLU A 266 -24.28 2.73 7.59
CA GLU A 266 -24.84 1.40 7.39
C GLU A 266 -26.13 1.45 6.57
N ALA A 267 -27.01 2.41 6.87
CA ALA A 267 -28.26 2.63 6.15
C ALA A 267 -27.98 3.10 4.71
N LEU A 268 -27.05 4.03 4.54
CA LEU A 268 -26.61 4.51 3.22
C LEU A 268 -26.07 3.38 2.37
N PHE A 269 -25.08 2.64 2.87
CA PHE A 269 -24.44 1.58 2.08
C PHE A 269 -25.36 0.39 1.83
N HIS A 270 -26.30 0.10 2.75
CA HIS A 270 -27.36 -0.87 2.48
C HIS A 270 -28.24 -0.44 1.31
N LEU A 271 -28.73 0.81 1.33
CA LEU A 271 -29.60 1.33 0.27
C LEU A 271 -28.88 1.39 -1.09
N VAL A 272 -27.64 1.87 -1.10
CA VAL A 272 -26.77 1.91 -2.28
C VAL A 272 -26.58 0.51 -2.86
N ARG A 273 -26.24 -0.50 -2.03
CA ARG A 273 -26.09 -1.88 -2.49
C ARG A 273 -27.38 -2.41 -3.14
N THR A 274 -28.53 -2.15 -2.53
CA THR A 274 -29.83 -2.54 -3.09
C THR A 274 -30.08 -1.87 -4.45
N GLY A 275 -29.76 -0.58 -4.57
CA GLY A 275 -29.91 0.16 -5.82
C GLY A 275 -29.04 -0.37 -6.95
N PHE A 276 -27.79 -0.70 -6.66
CA PHE A 276 -26.84 -1.23 -7.66
C PHE A 276 -27.02 -2.73 -7.96
N ALA A 277 -27.84 -3.47 -7.20
CA ALA A 277 -28.07 -4.90 -7.40
C ALA A 277 -28.65 -5.26 -8.80
N LYS A 278 -29.36 -4.32 -9.43
CA LYS A 278 -29.95 -4.48 -10.77
C LYS A 278 -29.54 -3.32 -11.69
N ARG A 279 -28.28 -3.26 -12.11
CA ARG A 279 -27.66 -2.17 -12.90
C ARG A 279 -28.51 -1.60 -14.05
N ARG A 280 -29.27 -2.42 -14.77
CA ARG A 280 -30.10 -2.00 -15.93
C ARG A 280 -31.51 -1.52 -15.57
N LYS A 281 -31.89 -1.53 -14.29
CA LYS A 281 -33.24 -1.16 -13.83
C LYS A 281 -33.25 0.25 -13.27
N MET A 282 -34.38 0.93 -13.47
CA MET A 282 -34.66 2.23 -12.84
C MET A 282 -34.79 2.06 -11.32
N LEU A 283 -34.54 3.12 -10.55
CA LEU A 283 -34.54 3.12 -9.10
C LEU A 283 -35.85 2.61 -8.50
N ARG A 284 -37.01 3.02 -9.03
CA ARG A 284 -38.31 2.50 -8.57
C ARG A 284 -38.42 0.97 -8.64
N SER A 285 -37.72 0.35 -9.59
CA SER A 285 -37.70 -1.11 -9.76
C SER A 285 -36.57 -1.79 -8.99
N ALA A 286 -35.43 -1.09 -8.80
CA ALA A 286 -34.31 -1.60 -8.03
C ALA A 286 -34.58 -1.55 -6.53
N LEU A 287 -35.23 -0.49 -6.05
CA LEU A 287 -35.56 -0.21 -4.65
C LEU A 287 -37.03 -0.54 -4.30
N ALA A 288 -37.70 -1.35 -5.13
CA ALA A 288 -39.07 -1.77 -4.87
C ALA A 288 -39.18 -2.49 -3.52
N GLY A 289 -40.12 -2.03 -2.68
CA GLY A 289 -40.29 -2.54 -1.31
C GLY A 289 -39.34 -1.93 -0.26
N VAL A 290 -38.42 -1.06 -0.68
CA VAL A 290 -37.50 -0.32 0.21
C VAL A 290 -37.79 1.19 0.19
N VAL A 291 -38.13 1.73 -0.98
CA VAL A 291 -38.49 3.16 -1.16
C VAL A 291 -39.84 3.25 -1.85
N SER A 292 -40.80 3.97 -1.23
CA SER A 292 -42.12 4.23 -1.80
C SER A 292 -42.08 5.35 -2.84
N ALA A 293 -43.14 5.49 -3.64
CA ALA A 293 -43.24 6.57 -4.63
C ALA A 293 -43.26 7.94 -3.95
N GLU A 294 -43.93 8.05 -2.81
CA GLU A 294 -44.02 9.26 -1.98
C GLU A 294 -42.63 9.64 -1.44
N GLN A 295 -41.84 8.66 -1.00
CA GLN A 295 -40.48 8.89 -0.49
C GLN A 295 -39.52 9.37 -1.59
N PHE A 296 -39.68 8.92 -2.84
CA PHE A 296 -38.90 9.49 -3.97
C PHE A 296 -39.22 10.97 -4.18
N VAL A 297 -40.51 11.35 -4.09
CA VAL A 297 -40.94 12.75 -4.21
C VAL A 297 -40.43 13.58 -3.03
N GLU A 298 -40.56 13.08 -1.81
CA GLU A 298 -40.09 13.75 -0.58
C GLU A 298 -38.57 13.97 -0.58
N ALA A 299 -37.80 13.00 -1.08
CA ALA A 299 -36.35 13.10 -1.21
C ALA A 299 -35.88 13.96 -2.38
N ASP A 300 -36.78 14.48 -3.22
CA ASP A 300 -36.44 15.15 -4.48
C ASP A 300 -35.49 14.29 -5.34
N VAL A 301 -35.91 13.05 -5.61
CA VAL A 301 -35.18 12.09 -6.44
C VAL A 301 -36.10 11.48 -7.49
N GLU A 302 -35.73 11.65 -8.77
CA GLU A 302 -36.50 11.09 -9.87
C GLU A 302 -36.40 9.56 -9.91
N ALA A 303 -37.52 8.88 -9.67
CA ALA A 303 -37.58 7.42 -9.55
C ALA A 303 -37.33 6.65 -10.89
N THR A 304 -37.23 7.37 -12.01
CA THR A 304 -36.90 6.83 -13.35
C THR A 304 -35.39 6.74 -13.58
N LEU A 305 -34.58 7.44 -12.78
CA LEU A 305 -33.12 7.37 -12.86
C LEU A 305 -32.64 5.97 -12.54
N ARG A 306 -31.43 5.64 -13.00
CA ARG A 306 -30.71 4.44 -12.57
C ARG A 306 -29.77 4.79 -11.42
N ALA A 307 -29.39 3.78 -10.63
CA ALA A 307 -28.47 3.95 -9.50
C ALA A 307 -27.16 4.64 -9.90
N GLU A 308 -26.66 4.35 -11.11
CA GLU A 308 -25.44 4.95 -11.63
C GLU A 308 -25.53 6.46 -11.92
N GLN A 309 -26.73 7.03 -11.94
CA GLN A 309 -26.97 8.46 -12.20
C GLN A 309 -27.10 9.28 -10.91
N LEU A 310 -27.15 8.64 -9.73
CA LEU A 310 -27.33 9.33 -8.46
C LEU A 310 -25.98 9.68 -7.83
N ASP A 311 -25.84 10.94 -7.46
CA ASP A 311 -24.74 11.39 -6.61
C ASP A 311 -24.94 11.03 -5.14
N LEU A 312 -23.90 11.23 -4.34
CA LEU A 312 -23.91 10.94 -2.91
C LEU A 312 -25.02 11.72 -2.18
N ALA A 313 -25.24 12.98 -2.52
CA ALA A 313 -26.22 13.82 -1.86
C ALA A 313 -27.65 13.31 -2.07
N ALA A 314 -27.99 12.86 -3.29
CA ALA A 314 -29.27 12.25 -3.61
C ALA A 314 -29.47 10.93 -2.86
N TRP A 315 -28.43 10.09 -2.75
CA TRP A 315 -28.48 8.91 -1.88
C TRP A 315 -28.75 9.28 -0.43
N GLY A 316 -28.09 10.33 0.09
CA GLY A 316 -28.33 10.84 1.44
C GLY A 316 -29.77 11.30 1.67
N ARG A 317 -30.36 12.03 0.72
CA ARG A 317 -31.79 12.44 0.79
C ARG A 317 -32.72 11.24 0.85
N LEU A 318 -32.48 10.19 0.06
CA LEU A 318 -33.26 8.95 0.13
C LEU A 318 -33.14 8.25 1.49
N VAL A 319 -31.95 8.26 2.10
CA VAL A 319 -31.79 7.65 3.44
C VAL A 319 -32.58 8.43 4.48
N ARG A 320 -32.56 9.77 4.47
CA ARG A 320 -33.29 10.60 5.44
C ARG A 320 -34.80 10.31 5.47
N VAL A 321 -35.41 10.10 4.30
CA VAL A 321 -36.86 9.81 4.21
C VAL A 321 -37.21 8.35 4.48
N THR A 322 -36.25 7.42 4.34
CA THR A 322 -36.48 5.98 4.58
C THR A 322 -36.15 5.56 6.01
N HIS A 323 -35.22 6.26 6.64
CA HIS A 323 -34.74 6.02 8.01
C HIS A 323 -34.70 7.37 8.76
N PRO A 324 -35.86 7.97 9.08
CA PRO A 324 -35.89 9.25 9.78
C PRO A 324 -35.20 9.10 11.13
N ILE A 325 -34.26 10.00 11.42
CA ILE A 325 -33.64 10.12 12.73
C ILE A 325 -34.77 10.43 13.72
N ARG A 326 -35.05 9.51 14.64
CA ARG A 326 -36.00 9.75 15.73
C ARG A 326 -35.34 10.56 16.84
#